data_AF-A0A0F9S9Q6-F1
#
_entry.id   AF-A0A0F9S9Q6-F1
#
_cell.length_a   1.000
_cell.length_b   1.000
_cell.length_c   1.000
_cell.angle_alpha   90.00
_cell.angle_beta   90.00
_cell.angle_gamma   90.00
#
_symmetry.space_group_name_H-M   'P 1'
#
loop_
_entity.id
_entity.type
_entity.pdbx_description
1 polymer ?
#
loop_
_entity_poly.entity_id
_entity_poly.type
_entity_poly.pdbx_seq_one_letter_code
_entity_poly.pdbx_strand_id
1 'polypeptide(L)' 'MEAVKDTKLICQRKPTAEELKICSAEVVFIRQNDAGHTFKIFGTVCYESWQQWGATEKILGDNVDDIEKWRHSL' A
#
# COMPACT_ATOMS: atom_id res chain seq x y z
N MET A 1 4.07 23.25 -4.69
CA MET A 1 4.30 21.93 -4.05
C MET A 1 4.65 20.96 -5.16
N GLU A 2 5.91 20.54 -5.25
CA GLU A 2 6.30 19.49 -6.19
C GLU A 2 5.48 18.23 -5.91
N ALA A 3 4.82 17.77 -6.95
CA ALA A 3 3.90 16.67 -6.85
C ALA A 3 4.73 15.39 -6.72
N VAL A 4 4.85 14.82 -5.51
CA VAL A 4 5.50 13.53 -5.23
C VAL A 4 5.05 12.49 -6.26
N LYS A 5 5.84 12.28 -7.33
CA LYS A 5 5.76 11.16 -8.28
C LYS A 5 6.93 10.24 -7.93
N ASP A 6 6.85 8.99 -8.39
CA ASP A 6 7.94 8.01 -8.29
C ASP A 6 8.20 7.56 -6.86
N THR A 7 7.31 6.70 -6.36
CA THR A 7 7.58 5.97 -5.11
C THR A 7 8.04 4.56 -5.44
N LYS A 8 8.94 4.00 -4.64
CA LYS A 8 9.34 2.59 -4.75
C LYS A 8 8.83 1.79 -3.58
N LEU A 9 8.38 0.57 -3.84
CA LEU A 9 8.08 -0.39 -2.79
C LEU A 9 9.39 -0.78 -2.09
N ILE A 10 9.46 -0.57 -0.78
CA ILE A 10 10.63 -0.95 0.04
C ILE A 10 10.34 -2.11 0.98
N CYS A 11 9.07 -2.35 1.32
CA CYS A 11 8.67 -3.45 2.19
C CYS A 11 7.22 -3.82 1.94
N GLN A 12 6.95 -5.12 1.89
CA GLN A 12 5.62 -5.71 1.88
C GLN A 12 5.55 -6.69 3.05
N ARG A 13 4.53 -6.55 3.90
CA ARG A 13 4.38 -7.39 5.09
C ARG A 13 2.93 -7.59 5.48
N LYS A 14 2.71 -8.53 6.40
CA LYS A 14 1.44 -8.63 7.12
C LYS A 14 1.27 -7.44 8.08
N PRO A 15 0.02 -6.98 8.32
CA PRO A 15 -0.26 -5.94 9.28
C PRO A 15 0.05 -6.41 10.71
N THR A 16 0.40 -5.45 11.56
CA THR A 16 0.55 -5.72 12.99
C THR A 16 -0.81 -5.91 13.65
N ALA A 17 -0.82 -6.47 14.86
CA ALA A 17 -2.05 -6.62 15.65
C ALA A 17 -2.76 -5.27 15.91
N GLU A 18 -2.02 -4.16 15.99
CA GLU A 18 -2.59 -2.82 16.13
C GLU A 18 -3.19 -2.31 14.81
N GLU A 19 -2.50 -2.50 13.69
CA GLU A 19 -3.00 -2.09 12.37
C GLU A 19 -4.28 -2.86 11.98
N LEU A 20 -4.36 -4.14 12.34
CA LEU A 20 -5.56 -4.97 12.15
C LEU A 20 -6.78 -4.43 12.90
N LYS A 21 -6.60 -3.90 14.12
CA LYS A 21 -7.69 -3.31 14.91
C LYS A 21 -8.24 -2.02 14.29
N ILE A 22 -7.42 -1.31 13.52
CA ILE A 22 -7.79 -0.03 12.94
C ILE A 22 -8.50 -0.21 11.60
N CYS A 23 -8.00 -1.12 10.76
CA CYS A 23 -8.40 -1.12 9.35
C CYS A 23 -8.60 -2.50 8.72
N SER A 24 -8.47 -3.60 9.47
CA SER A 24 -8.68 -4.97 8.97
C SER A 24 -7.93 -5.30 7.67
N ALA A 25 -6.81 -4.61 7.42
CA ALA A 25 -5.96 -4.87 6.27
C ALA A 25 -5.42 -6.31 6.31
N GLU A 26 -5.09 -6.86 5.15
CA GLU A 26 -4.44 -8.17 5.02
C GLU A 26 -2.96 -8.04 4.68
N VAL A 27 -2.60 -6.91 4.04
CA VAL A 27 -1.24 -6.58 3.64
C VAL A 27 -0.96 -5.10 3.89
N VAL A 28 0.29 -4.80 4.19
CA VAL A 28 0.80 -3.44 4.28
C VAL A 28 1.98 -3.29 3.34
N PHE A 29 1.89 -2.33 2.44
CA PHE A 29 2.95 -1.89 1.56
C PHE A 29 3.58 -0.62 2.14
N ILE A 30 4.91 -0.61 2.24
CA ILE A 30 5.67 0.57 2.63
C ILE A 30 6.38 1.07 1.38
N ARG A 31 6.03 2.27 0.95
CA ARG A 31 6.65 2.94 -0.20
C ARG A 31 7.51 4.11 0.25
N GLN A 32 8.53 4.45 -0.51
CA GLN A 32 9.38 5.61 -0.25
C GLN A 32 9.56 6.42 -1.52
N ASN A 33 9.48 7.75 -1.43
CA ASN A 33 9.84 8.66 -2.53
C ASN A 33 11.33 9.02 -2.52
N ASP A 34 11.81 9.73 -3.55
CA ASP A 34 13.21 10.18 -3.63
C ASP A 34 13.61 11.18 -2.53
N ALA A 35 12.65 11.87 -1.92
CA ALA A 35 12.88 12.73 -0.77
C ALA A 35 13.04 11.95 0.56
N GLY A 36 12.92 10.61 0.53
CA GLY A 36 13.03 9.75 1.70
C GLY A 36 11.76 9.62 2.54
N HIS A 37 10.67 10.29 2.17
CA HIS A 37 9.39 10.16 2.86
C HIS A 37 8.78 8.78 2.63
N THR A 38 8.35 8.15 3.72
CA THR A 38 7.72 6.82 3.68
C THR A 38 6.21 6.92 3.80
N PHE A 39 5.52 6.05 3.07
CA PHE A 39 4.07 5.97 3.01
C PHE A 39 3.64 4.56 3.31
N LYS A 40 2.67 4.42 4.21
CA LYS A 40 2.02 3.13 4.49
C LYS A 40 0.74 3.03 3.69
N ILE A 41 0.61 1.96 2.93
CA ILE A 41 -0.58 1.63 2.17
C ILE A 41 -1.09 0.31 2.69
N PHE A 42 -2.34 0.31 3.11
CA PHE A 42 -3.04 -0.85 3.61
C PHE A 42 -3.86 -1.44 2.47
N GLY A 43 -3.85 -2.77 2.33
CA GLY A 43 -4.57 -3.47 1.28
C GLY A 43 -5.35 -4.67 1.82
N THR A 44 -6.49 -4.97 1.20
CA THR A 44 -7.31 -6.17 1.45
C THR A 44 -8.04 -6.60 0.18
N VAL A 45 -8.40 -7.88 0.10
CA VAL A 45 -9.26 -8.44 -0.94
C VAL A 45 -10.69 -8.55 -0.39
N CYS A 46 -11.63 -7.91 -1.07
CA CYS A 46 -13.05 -7.91 -0.75
C CYS A 46 -13.85 -8.24 -2.01
N TYR A 47 -14.65 -9.32 -1.96
CA TYR A 47 -15.56 -9.72 -3.04
C TYR A 47 -14.90 -9.71 -4.44
N GLU A 48 -13.78 -10.42 -4.57
CA GLU A 48 -13.01 -10.54 -5.83
C GLU A 48 -12.41 -9.22 -6.35
N SER A 49 -12.48 -8.15 -5.57
CA SER A 49 -11.83 -6.87 -5.81
C SER A 49 -10.81 -6.59 -4.71
N TRP A 50 -9.81 -5.75 -4.99
CA TRP A 50 -8.90 -5.28 -3.95
C TRP A 50 -9.29 -3.85 -3.54
N GLN A 51 -9.00 -3.49 -2.30
CA GLN A 51 -9.20 -2.15 -1.73
C GLN A 51 -7.89 -1.67 -1.11
N GLN A 52 -7.57 -0.38 -1.23
CA GLN A 52 -6.37 0.21 -0.61
C GLN A 52 -6.61 1.61 -0.04
N TRP A 53 -5.88 1.95 1.03
CA TRP A 53 -5.96 3.26 1.69
C TRP A 53 -4.68 3.58 2.47
N GLY A 54 -4.61 4.77 3.09
CA GLY A 54 -3.51 5.18 3.98
C GLY A 54 -2.52 6.17 3.37
N ALA A 55 -2.61 6.43 2.06
CA ALA A 55 -1.81 7.44 1.36
C ALA A 55 -2.68 8.26 0.40
N THR A 56 -2.08 9.26 -0.26
CA THR A 56 -2.77 10.11 -1.24
C THR A 56 -3.12 9.31 -2.50
N GLU A 57 -4.20 9.66 -3.20
CA GLU A 57 -4.68 8.96 -4.41
C GLU A 57 -3.58 8.70 -5.43
N LYS A 58 -2.66 9.65 -5.58
CA LYS A 58 -1.53 9.54 -6.48
C LYS A 58 -0.55 8.42 -6.10
N ILE A 59 -0.26 8.25 -4.81
CA ILE A 59 0.60 7.19 -4.29
C ILE A 59 -0.11 5.85 -4.34
N LEU A 60 -1.43 5.84 -4.13
CA LEU A 60 -2.25 4.64 -4.29
C LEU A 60 -2.25 4.15 -5.74
N GLY A 61 -2.33 5.07 -6.72
CA GLY A 61 -2.21 4.74 -8.13
C GLY A 61 -0.87 4.06 -8.49
N ASP A 62 0.23 4.52 -7.89
CA ASP A 62 1.59 3.96 -8.08
C ASP A 62 1.74 2.54 -7.49
N ASN A 63 0.82 2.13 -6.61
CA ASN A 63 0.86 0.85 -5.90
C ASN A 63 0.01 -0.24 -6.58
N VAL A 64 -0.73 0.08 -7.65
CA VAL A 64 -1.66 -0.85 -8.31
C VAL A 64 -0.95 -2.10 -8.83
N ASP A 65 0.17 -1.97 -9.55
CA ASP A 65 0.92 -3.12 -10.06
C ASP A 65 1.44 -4.04 -8.94
N ASP A 66 1.88 -3.47 -7.81
CA ASP A 66 2.43 -4.24 -6.70
C ASP A 66 1.33 -4.97 -5.91
N ILE A 67 0.16 -4.36 -5.74
CA ILE A 67 -0.97 -5.03 -5.10
C ILE A 67 -1.56 -6.12 -6.00
N GLU A 68 -1.57 -5.94 -7.32
CA GLU A 68 -1.98 -6.98 -8.27
C GLU A 68 -1.02 -8.17 -8.22
N LYS A 69 0.30 -7.94 -8.25
CA LYS A 69 1.30 -9.01 -8.08
C LYS A 69 1.13 -9.77 -6.77
N TRP A 70 0.93 -9.04 -5.67
CA TRP A 70 0.65 -9.67 -4.38
C TRP A 70 -0.62 -10.52 -4.42
N ARG A 71 -1.72 -9.99 -4.98
CA ARG A 71 -2.99 -10.73 -5.09
C ARG A 71 -2.83 -12.03 -5.86
N HIS A 72 -2.06 -12.03 -6.95
CA HIS A 72 -1.78 -13.24 -7.74
C HIS A 72 -0.84 -14.24 -7.02
N SER A 73 -0.22 -13.84 -5.90
CA SER A 73 0.64 -14.71 -5.09
C SER A 73 -0.05 -15.33 -3.86
N LEU A 74 -1.30 -14.95 -3.59
CA LEU A 74 -2.15 -15.54 -2.54
C LEU A 74 -2.64 -16.93 -2.95
#